data_AF-A0A6V8MJY5-F1
#
_entry.id   AF-A0A6V8MJY5-F1
#
_cell.length_a   1.000
_cell.length_b   1.000
_cell.length_c   1.000
_cell.angle_alpha   90.00
_cell.angle_beta   90.00
_cell.angle_gamma   90.00
#
_symmetry.space_group_name_H-M   'P 1'
#
loop_
_entity.id
_entity.type
_entity.pdbx_description
1 polymer ?
#
loop_
_entity_poly.entity_id
_entity_poly.type
_entity_poly.pdbx_seq_one_letter_code
_entity_poly.pdbx_strand_id
1 'polypeptide(L)'
;MYAAPAQAAPSVLFDAGHGERFLPGADGPLQLSGFAEILTRAGFQVGALKEPISDQSLAGADALVISGAFQPLGADEIPALIRFMQRGGRVSIMLHIAPPLGALLEQLGITYTNGVIEEQENLIDNQPHDFRVTRMQEHPVFQGIKSFSLYGVWGLGCLDQRSRSVATTSPRAWIDLRRNRIRSDDETMSFTVVCAGEVGRGGFLVFGDDAIFQNKFLTQENRTLGENLASWLKTGKTPLEGTGVSR
;
A
#
# COMPACT_ATOMS: atom_id res chain seq x y z
N MET A 1 -22.10 5.38 -38.49
CA MET A 1 -21.66 5.57 -37.09
C MET A 1 -20.87 4.33 -36.68
N TYR A 2 -19.56 4.46 -36.50
CA TYR A 2 -18.76 3.40 -35.88
C TYR A 2 -18.83 3.60 -34.37
N ALA A 3 -19.35 2.62 -33.64
CA ALA A 3 -19.25 2.59 -32.19
C ALA A 3 -17.77 2.42 -31.82
N ALA A 4 -17.24 3.30 -30.97
CA ALA A 4 -15.92 3.07 -30.39
C ALA A 4 -15.94 1.74 -29.63
N PRO A 5 -14.87 0.92 -29.70
CA PRO A 5 -14.81 -0.31 -28.92
C PRO A 5 -14.95 0.04 -27.44
N ALA A 6 -15.81 -0.70 -26.74
CA ALA A 6 -15.96 -0.55 -25.30
C ALA A 6 -14.59 -0.77 -24.64
N GLN A 7 -14.10 0.21 -23.90
CA GLN A 7 -12.85 0.08 -23.17
C GLN A 7 -13.00 -1.05 -22.16
N ALA A 8 -12.09 -2.03 -22.20
CA ALA A 8 -12.09 -3.12 -21.23
C ALA A 8 -12.02 -2.54 -19.81
N ALA A 9 -12.80 -3.12 -18.89
CA ALA A 9 -12.78 -2.70 -17.49
C ALA A 9 -11.35 -2.83 -16.94
N PRO A 10 -10.87 -1.86 -16.14
CA PRO A 10 -9.53 -1.93 -15.58
C PRO A 10 -9.40 -3.17 -14.70
N SER A 11 -8.20 -3.75 -14.63
CA SER A 11 -7.93 -4.99 -13.88
C SER A 11 -6.98 -4.73 -12.73
N VAL A 12 -7.29 -5.28 -11.55
CA VAL A 12 -6.43 -5.28 -10.37
C VAL A 12 -6.21 -6.71 -9.91
N LEU A 13 -4.94 -7.07 -9.72
CA LEU A 13 -4.55 -8.35 -9.18
C LEU A 13 -4.15 -8.19 -7.72
N PHE A 14 -4.52 -9.15 -6.89
CA PHE A 14 -3.96 -9.35 -5.56
C PHE A 14 -2.91 -10.45 -5.63
N ASP A 15 -1.75 -10.22 -5.06
CA ASP A 15 -0.77 -11.27 -4.84
C ASP A 15 -1.36 -12.34 -3.90
N ALA A 16 -1.19 -13.59 -4.31
CA ALA A 16 -1.56 -14.80 -3.57
C ALA A 16 -0.50 -15.90 -3.77
N GLY A 17 0.69 -15.54 -4.28
CA GLY A 17 1.81 -16.45 -4.54
C GLY A 17 2.79 -16.53 -3.38
N HIS A 18 2.72 -15.61 -2.41
CA HIS A 18 3.75 -15.43 -1.38
C HIS A 18 3.23 -15.71 0.03
N GLY A 19 2.22 -16.58 0.14
CA GLY A 19 1.71 -17.08 1.42
C GLY A 19 0.75 -16.13 2.13
N GLU A 20 0.14 -15.20 1.40
CA GLU A 20 -0.90 -14.30 1.90
C GLU A 20 -2.01 -15.09 2.59
N ARG A 21 -2.35 -14.66 3.82
CA ARG A 21 -3.40 -15.30 4.63
C ARG A 21 -4.73 -14.53 4.58
N PHE A 22 -4.68 -13.31 4.06
CA PHE A 22 -5.80 -12.38 3.97
C PHE A 22 -6.15 -12.23 2.48
N LEU A 23 -7.26 -12.84 2.08
CA LEU A 23 -7.61 -13.06 0.69
C LEU A 23 -8.79 -12.16 0.28
N PRO A 24 -8.78 -11.62 -0.95
CA PRO A 24 -9.87 -10.78 -1.47
C PRO A 24 -11.16 -11.56 -1.76
N GLY A 25 -11.07 -12.89 -1.92
CA GLY A 25 -12.20 -13.77 -2.23
C GLY A 25 -12.73 -14.55 -1.04
N ALA A 26 -12.27 -14.28 0.17
CA ALA A 26 -12.66 -15.00 1.38
C ALA A 26 -13.44 -14.08 2.33
N ASP A 27 -14.40 -14.66 3.04
CA ASP A 27 -15.16 -13.97 4.07
C ASP A 27 -14.52 -14.09 5.45
N GLY A 28 -14.86 -13.15 6.33
CA GLY A 28 -14.42 -13.13 7.71
C GLY A 28 -13.73 -11.83 8.10
N PRO A 29 -13.57 -11.57 9.41
CA PRO A 29 -13.13 -10.27 9.91
C PRO A 29 -11.72 -9.88 9.47
N LEU A 30 -10.82 -10.85 9.27
CA LEU A 30 -9.43 -10.58 8.87
C LEU A 30 -9.21 -10.68 7.36
N GLN A 31 -10.24 -11.06 6.59
CA GLN A 31 -10.12 -11.19 5.14
C GLN A 31 -10.31 -9.83 4.43
N LEU A 32 -10.05 -9.80 3.12
CA LEU A 32 -10.03 -8.58 2.30
C LEU A 32 -11.26 -8.46 1.38
N SER A 33 -12.31 -9.26 1.57
CA SER A 33 -13.49 -9.22 0.69
C SER A 33 -14.15 -7.84 0.60
N GLY A 34 -14.19 -7.09 1.70
CA GLY A 34 -14.70 -5.72 1.71
C GLY A 34 -13.84 -4.74 0.92
N PHE A 35 -12.51 -4.94 0.87
CA PHE A 35 -11.64 -4.12 0.04
C PHE A 35 -11.75 -4.51 -1.44
N ALA A 36 -11.89 -5.80 -1.74
CA ALA A 36 -12.21 -6.28 -3.08
C ALA A 36 -13.53 -5.68 -3.58
N GLU A 37 -14.57 -5.63 -2.75
CA GLU A 37 -15.83 -4.96 -3.09
C GLU A 37 -15.66 -3.47 -3.42
N ILE A 38 -14.81 -2.74 -2.68
CA ILE A 38 -14.50 -1.34 -2.99
C ILE A 38 -13.89 -1.23 -4.39
N LEU A 39 -12.93 -2.09 -4.73
CA LEU A 39 -12.30 -2.11 -6.04
C LEU A 39 -13.31 -2.48 -7.15
N THR A 40 -14.17 -3.47 -6.91
CA THR A 40 -15.23 -3.85 -7.86
C THR A 40 -16.26 -2.74 -8.06
N ARG A 41 -16.66 -2.02 -7.00
CA ARG A 41 -17.55 -0.84 -7.12
C ARG A 41 -16.88 0.32 -7.83
N ALA A 42 -15.56 0.42 -7.72
CA ALA A 42 -14.77 1.32 -8.56
C ALA A 42 -14.73 0.81 -10.02
N GLY A 43 -15.23 -0.37 -10.37
CA GLY A 43 -15.27 -0.88 -11.73
C GLY A 43 -14.03 -1.66 -12.15
N PHE A 44 -13.21 -2.10 -11.19
CA PHE A 44 -12.16 -3.06 -11.47
C PHE A 44 -12.72 -4.47 -11.67
N GLN A 45 -12.10 -5.21 -12.60
CA GLN A 45 -12.05 -6.67 -12.53
C GLN A 45 -10.99 -7.05 -11.48
N VAL A 46 -11.43 -7.67 -10.38
CA VAL A 46 -10.55 -8.10 -9.28
C VAL A 46 -10.16 -9.55 -9.47
N GLY A 47 -8.86 -9.84 -9.45
CA GLY A 47 -8.31 -11.19 -9.55
C GLY A 47 -7.27 -11.47 -8.47
N ALA A 48 -6.91 -12.74 -8.32
CA ALA A 48 -5.79 -13.18 -7.49
C ALA A 48 -4.71 -13.82 -8.39
N LEU A 49 -3.46 -13.45 -8.15
CA LEU A 49 -2.28 -13.93 -8.84
C LEU A 49 -1.57 -14.96 -7.95
N LYS A 50 -1.66 -16.24 -8.33
CA LYS A 50 -1.02 -17.35 -7.60
C LYS A 50 0.33 -17.76 -8.20
N GLU A 51 0.53 -17.46 -9.47
CA GLU A 51 1.77 -17.73 -10.18
C GLU A 51 2.82 -16.66 -9.85
N PRO A 52 4.11 -16.96 -10.02
CA PRO A 52 5.16 -15.95 -9.87
C PRO A 52 4.88 -14.69 -10.69
N ILE A 53 5.21 -13.54 -10.11
CA ILE A 53 5.06 -12.24 -10.72
C ILE A 53 6.03 -12.12 -11.89
N SER A 54 5.49 -11.92 -13.08
CA SER A 54 6.23 -11.81 -14.32
C SER A 54 5.53 -10.83 -15.26
N ASP A 55 6.23 -10.43 -16.33
CA ASP A 55 5.61 -9.60 -17.37
C ASP A 55 4.37 -10.29 -17.99
N GLN A 56 4.38 -11.62 -18.08
CA GLN A 56 3.27 -12.41 -18.61
C GLN A 56 2.11 -12.49 -17.62
N SER A 57 2.38 -12.74 -16.33
CA SER A 57 1.30 -12.88 -15.34
C SER A 57 0.65 -11.55 -14.97
N LEU A 58 1.36 -10.43 -15.14
CA LEU A 58 0.82 -9.07 -15.01
C LEU A 58 0.27 -8.49 -16.33
N ALA A 59 0.26 -9.27 -17.42
CA ALA A 59 -0.21 -8.79 -18.72
C ALA A 59 -1.70 -8.39 -18.62
N GLY A 60 -2.01 -7.16 -19.04
CA GLY A 60 -3.37 -6.62 -19.00
C GLY A 60 -3.78 -6.01 -17.65
N ALA A 61 -3.11 -6.33 -16.55
CA ALA A 61 -3.38 -5.70 -15.25
C ALA A 61 -3.03 -4.20 -15.28
N ASP A 62 -3.83 -3.38 -14.60
CA ASP A 62 -3.58 -1.95 -14.37
C ASP A 62 -2.92 -1.71 -13.00
N ALA A 63 -3.25 -2.58 -12.04
CA ALA A 63 -2.77 -2.48 -10.68
C ALA A 63 -2.43 -3.85 -10.08
N LEU A 64 -1.53 -3.84 -9.11
CA LEU A 64 -1.23 -4.97 -8.24
C LEU A 64 -1.35 -4.54 -6.77
N VAL A 65 -1.90 -5.41 -5.94
CA VAL A 65 -1.94 -5.28 -4.49
C VAL A 65 -1.16 -6.43 -3.87
N ILE A 66 -0.11 -6.13 -3.11
CA ILE A 66 0.63 -7.10 -2.31
C ILE A 66 0.25 -6.84 -0.85
N SER A 67 -0.58 -7.70 -0.27
CA SER A 67 -1.15 -7.48 1.07
C SER A 67 -0.69 -8.56 2.04
N GLY A 68 0.41 -8.30 2.73
CA GLY A 68 0.93 -9.18 3.77
C GLY A 68 1.58 -10.45 3.21
N ALA A 69 2.57 -10.29 2.33
CA ALA A 69 3.41 -11.41 1.88
C ALA A 69 4.14 -12.06 3.07
N PHE A 70 4.06 -13.39 3.18
CA PHE A 70 4.72 -14.19 4.21
C PHE A 70 6.03 -14.81 3.72
N GLN A 71 6.24 -14.85 2.41
CA GLN A 71 7.43 -15.37 1.75
C GLN A 71 8.10 -14.29 0.89
N PRO A 72 9.43 -14.35 0.73
CA PRO A 72 10.11 -13.40 -0.13
C PRO A 72 9.72 -13.54 -1.60
N LEU A 73 9.69 -12.41 -2.31
CA LEU A 73 9.61 -12.43 -3.77
C LEU A 73 10.90 -13.02 -4.36
N GLY A 74 10.75 -13.77 -5.44
CA GLY A 74 11.86 -14.29 -6.23
C GLY A 74 12.69 -13.21 -6.91
N ALA A 75 13.93 -13.55 -7.25
CA ALA A 75 14.90 -12.63 -7.85
C ALA A 75 14.44 -12.04 -9.19
N ASP A 76 13.65 -12.79 -9.98
CA ASP A 76 13.13 -12.35 -11.28
C ASP A 76 11.81 -11.57 -11.17
N GLU A 77 11.10 -11.72 -10.05
CA GLU A 77 9.81 -11.08 -9.80
C GLU A 77 9.95 -9.59 -9.53
N ILE A 78 10.98 -9.20 -8.77
CA ILE A 78 11.24 -7.80 -8.45
C ILE A 78 11.51 -6.97 -9.73
N PRO A 79 12.43 -7.37 -10.63
CA PRO A 79 12.59 -6.69 -11.91
C PRO A 79 11.29 -6.63 -12.75
N ALA A 80 10.46 -7.68 -12.72
CA ALA A 80 9.18 -7.68 -13.43
C ALA A 80 8.20 -6.64 -12.84
N LEU A 81 8.13 -6.51 -11.52
CA LEU A 81 7.36 -5.45 -10.84
C LEU A 81 7.85 -4.05 -11.19
N ILE A 82 9.18 -3.85 -11.20
CA ILE A 82 9.75 -2.57 -11.59
C ILE A 82 9.35 -2.24 -13.04
N ARG A 83 9.46 -3.20 -13.97
CA ARG A 83 9.03 -3.00 -15.36
C ARG A 83 7.52 -2.77 -15.49
N PHE A 84 6.70 -3.44 -14.69
CA PHE A 84 5.26 -3.22 -14.63
C PHE A 84 4.94 -1.76 -14.28
N MET A 85 5.57 -1.22 -13.22
CA MET A 85 5.40 0.19 -12.86
C MET A 85 5.96 1.13 -13.91
N GLN A 86 7.15 0.85 -14.46
CA GLN A 86 7.73 1.66 -15.54
C GLN A 86 6.75 1.85 -16.71
N ARG A 87 5.97 0.82 -17.04
CA ARG A 87 4.97 0.85 -18.12
C ARG A 87 3.66 1.54 -17.75
N GLY A 88 3.43 1.90 -16.49
CA GLY A 88 2.21 2.56 -16.00
C GLY A 88 1.50 1.81 -14.88
N GLY A 89 1.88 0.56 -14.59
CA GLY A 89 1.25 -0.20 -13.52
C GLY A 89 1.36 0.51 -12.16
N ARG A 90 0.32 0.45 -11.33
CA ARG A 90 0.41 0.93 -9.94
C ARG A 90 0.43 -0.23 -8.96
N VAL A 91 1.23 -0.09 -7.90
CA VAL A 91 1.41 -1.14 -6.89
C VAL A 91 1.06 -0.60 -5.51
N SER A 92 0.16 -1.26 -4.80
CA SER A 92 -0.07 -1.03 -3.37
C SER A 92 0.56 -2.17 -2.59
N ILE A 93 1.40 -1.84 -1.61
CA ILE A 93 2.10 -2.80 -0.77
C ILE A 93 1.67 -2.56 0.68
N MET A 94 1.26 -3.61 1.36
CA MET A 94 0.91 -3.56 2.77
C MET A 94 1.71 -4.62 3.53
N LEU A 95 2.40 -4.21 4.59
CA LEU A 95 3.34 -5.06 5.31
C LEU A 95 2.66 -5.76 6.49
N HIS A 96 2.64 -7.10 6.48
CA HIS A 96 2.36 -7.90 7.68
C HIS A 96 3.59 -7.95 8.58
N ILE A 97 4.70 -8.35 7.95
CA ILE A 97 6.07 -8.20 8.43
C ILE A 97 6.89 -7.64 7.27
N ALA A 98 7.90 -6.83 7.59
CA ALA A 98 8.69 -6.16 6.56
C ALA A 98 9.72 -7.05 5.82
N PRO A 99 10.44 -8.00 6.48
CA PRO A 99 11.54 -8.73 5.84
C PRO A 99 11.23 -9.47 4.53
N PRO A 100 10.08 -10.14 4.34
CA PRO A 100 9.76 -10.80 3.08
C PRO A 100 9.83 -9.87 1.86
N LEU A 101 9.46 -8.59 2.02
CA LEU A 101 9.49 -7.63 0.93
C LEU A 101 10.75 -6.75 0.93
N GLY A 102 11.73 -7.03 1.79
CA GLY A 102 12.89 -6.17 1.98
C GLY A 102 13.68 -5.86 0.70
N ALA A 103 13.91 -6.87 -0.14
CA ALA A 103 14.60 -6.69 -1.42
C ALA A 103 13.81 -5.80 -2.39
N LEU A 104 12.48 -5.91 -2.42
CA LEU A 104 11.63 -5.00 -3.21
C LEU A 104 11.69 -3.58 -2.64
N LEU A 105 11.52 -3.42 -1.33
CA LEU A 105 11.55 -2.12 -0.66
C LEU A 105 12.87 -1.39 -0.92
N GLU A 106 14.01 -2.07 -0.85
CA GLU A 106 15.32 -1.49 -1.17
C GLU A 106 15.38 -0.96 -2.61
N GLN A 107 14.84 -1.69 -3.59
CA GLN A 107 14.77 -1.24 -4.98
C GLN A 107 13.88 0.00 -5.16
N LEU A 108 12.88 0.16 -4.29
CA LEU A 108 12.01 1.35 -4.23
C LEU A 108 12.61 2.50 -3.39
N GLY A 109 13.83 2.33 -2.88
CA GLY A 109 14.48 3.32 -2.01
C GLY A 109 13.78 3.41 -0.64
N ILE A 110 13.27 2.30 -0.11
CA ILE A 110 12.59 2.22 1.18
C ILE A 110 13.35 1.27 2.10
N THR A 111 13.54 1.69 3.35
CA THR A 111 13.94 0.85 4.47
C THR A 111 12.79 0.69 5.45
N TYR A 112 12.96 -0.19 6.42
CA TYR A 112 11.98 -0.46 7.46
C TYR A 112 12.65 -0.65 8.81
N THR A 113 11.89 -0.46 9.87
CA THR A 113 12.35 -0.61 11.26
C THR A 113 12.49 -2.08 11.62
N ASN A 114 13.16 -2.41 12.74
CA ASN A 114 13.36 -3.80 13.17
C ASN A 114 12.19 -4.37 14.02
N GLY A 115 11.08 -3.63 14.10
CA GLY A 115 9.90 -3.97 14.90
C GLY A 115 8.75 -3.00 14.64
N VAL A 116 7.62 -3.32 15.27
CA VAL A 116 6.41 -2.49 15.24
C VAL A 116 6.59 -1.22 16.05
N ILE A 117 5.89 -0.16 15.64
CA ILE A 117 5.87 1.11 16.34
C ILE A 117 4.93 1.04 17.56
N GLU A 118 5.35 1.70 18.64
CA GLU A 118 4.51 2.07 19.75
C GLU A 118 4.25 3.57 19.74
N GLU A 119 2.99 3.97 19.66
CA GLU A 119 2.55 5.36 19.67
C GLU A 119 2.10 5.77 21.08
N GLN A 120 2.09 7.08 21.35
CA GLN A 120 1.60 7.69 22.59
C GLN A 120 0.48 8.71 22.35
N GLU A 121 0.20 9.04 21.10
CA GLU A 121 -0.87 9.96 20.67
C GLU A 121 -1.95 9.25 19.87
N ASN A 122 -3.20 9.68 20.04
CA ASN A 122 -4.34 9.20 19.24
C ASN A 122 -4.53 7.68 19.28
N LEU A 123 -4.25 7.07 20.43
CA LEU A 123 -4.39 5.63 20.65
C LEU A 123 -5.84 5.18 20.45
N ILE A 124 -6.00 3.98 19.94
CA ILE A 124 -7.27 3.26 19.84
C ILE A 124 -7.31 2.30 21.03
N ASP A 125 -8.37 2.39 21.83
CA ASP A 125 -8.58 1.54 23.02
C ASP A 125 -7.38 1.48 23.98
N ASN A 126 -6.61 2.59 24.04
CA ASN A 126 -5.41 2.74 24.86
C ASN A 126 -4.31 1.68 24.55
N GLN A 127 -4.29 1.14 23.34
CA GLN A 127 -3.26 0.22 22.86
C GLN A 127 -2.16 0.99 22.11
N PRO A 128 -0.86 0.87 22.49
CA PRO A 128 0.22 1.58 21.81
C PRO A 128 0.43 1.19 20.34
N HIS A 129 0.04 -0.03 19.95
CA HIS A 129 0.18 -0.52 18.57
C HIS A 129 -1.00 -0.14 17.67
N ASP A 130 -2.11 0.33 18.24
CA ASP A 130 -3.32 0.66 17.51
C ASP A 130 -3.57 2.17 17.66
N PHE A 131 -3.41 2.94 16.59
CA PHE A 131 -3.48 4.39 16.68
C PHE A 131 -3.97 5.05 15.40
N ARG A 132 -4.43 6.30 15.53
CA ARG A 132 -4.83 7.13 14.40
C ARG A 132 -3.69 8.02 13.92
N VAL A 133 -3.39 7.94 12.64
CA VAL A 133 -2.44 8.81 11.95
C VAL A 133 -3.15 10.08 11.52
N THR A 134 -2.66 11.24 11.96
CA THR A 134 -3.22 12.56 11.63
C THR A 134 -2.25 13.44 10.84
N ARG A 135 -0.97 13.05 10.76
CA ARG A 135 0.09 13.80 10.07
C ARG A 135 0.30 13.21 8.69
N MET A 136 -0.42 13.76 7.72
CA MET A 136 -0.39 13.33 6.33
C MET A 136 0.08 14.48 5.45
N GLN A 137 0.95 14.17 4.50
CA GLN A 137 1.27 15.09 3.41
C GLN A 137 0.21 14.98 2.32
N GLU A 138 0.20 15.94 1.40
CA GLU A 138 -0.70 15.88 0.25
C GLU A 138 -0.42 14.62 -0.61
N HIS A 139 -1.47 13.83 -0.77
CA HIS A 139 -1.52 12.67 -1.65
C HIS A 139 -2.98 12.38 -2.01
N PRO A 140 -3.30 11.98 -3.27
CA PRO A 140 -4.68 11.68 -3.66
C PRO A 140 -5.40 10.68 -2.76
N VAL A 141 -4.67 9.71 -2.19
CA VAL A 141 -5.26 8.70 -1.28
C VAL A 141 -5.78 9.28 0.03
N PHE A 142 -5.30 10.45 0.45
CA PHE A 142 -5.73 11.13 1.67
C PHE A 142 -6.77 12.22 1.43
N GLN A 143 -7.30 12.34 0.20
CA GLN A 143 -8.29 13.35 -0.11
C GLN A 143 -9.54 13.20 0.75
N GLY A 144 -9.92 14.27 1.45
CA GLY A 144 -11.13 14.30 2.26
C GLY A 144 -11.06 13.57 3.60
N ILE A 145 -9.93 12.94 3.96
CA ILE A 145 -9.75 12.32 5.27
C ILE A 145 -8.82 13.15 6.17
N LYS A 146 -9.13 13.21 7.46
CA LYS A 146 -8.31 13.90 8.47
C LYS A 146 -7.41 12.96 9.26
N SER A 147 -7.73 11.67 9.21
CA SER A 147 -6.94 10.61 9.84
C SER A 147 -7.29 9.25 9.25
N PHE A 148 -6.46 8.25 9.50
CA PHE A 148 -6.79 6.83 9.31
C PHE A 148 -6.19 6.01 10.46
N SER A 149 -6.68 4.79 10.65
CA SER A 149 -6.30 3.91 11.76
C SER A 149 -5.32 2.83 11.29
N LEU A 150 -4.30 2.59 12.10
CA LEU A 150 -3.30 1.55 11.90
C LEU A 150 -3.28 0.57 13.08
N TYR A 151 -2.87 -0.68 12.83
CA TYR A 151 -2.88 -1.78 13.79
C TYR A 151 -1.60 -2.63 13.67
N GLY A 152 -0.63 -2.43 14.57
CA GLY A 152 0.63 -3.19 14.55
C GLY A 152 1.58 -2.80 13.41
N VAL A 153 1.72 -1.51 13.15
CA VAL A 153 2.47 -0.96 12.00
C VAL A 153 3.99 -1.07 12.14
N TRP A 154 4.68 -1.41 11.05
CA TRP A 154 6.12 -1.25 10.88
C TRP A 154 6.49 0.16 10.43
N GLY A 155 7.51 0.74 11.04
CA GLY A 155 8.07 2.00 10.57
C GLY A 155 8.81 1.83 9.25
N LEU A 156 8.68 2.84 8.40
CA LEU A 156 9.35 2.94 7.11
C LEU A 156 10.36 4.10 7.13
N GLY A 157 11.34 4.03 6.24
CA GLY A 157 12.23 5.14 5.93
C GLY A 157 12.35 5.28 4.41
N CYS A 158 12.18 6.49 3.90
CA CYS A 158 12.32 6.78 2.48
C CYS A 158 13.76 7.31 2.26
N LEU A 159 14.61 6.55 1.55
CA LEU A 159 16.08 6.68 1.54
C LEU A 159 16.61 7.71 0.54
N ASP A 160 15.89 7.95 -0.56
CA ASP A 160 16.30 8.85 -1.63
C ASP A 160 15.08 9.37 -2.41
N GLN A 161 15.33 10.08 -3.51
CA GLN A 161 14.29 10.75 -4.30
C GLN A 161 13.27 9.80 -4.97
N ARG A 162 13.50 8.49 -4.98
CA ARG A 162 12.55 7.50 -5.51
C ARG A 162 11.31 7.35 -4.63
N SER A 163 11.42 7.64 -3.34
CA SER A 163 10.34 7.52 -2.38
C SER A 163 10.23 8.76 -1.48
N ARG A 164 9.03 9.06 -1.01
CA ARG A 164 8.79 10.14 -0.06
C ARG A 164 7.81 9.70 1.01
N SER A 165 7.98 10.24 2.21
CA SER A 165 7.04 10.05 3.30
C SER A 165 5.75 10.78 2.96
N VAL A 166 4.61 10.11 3.10
CA VAL A 166 3.29 10.74 2.89
C VAL A 166 2.41 10.66 4.13
N ALA A 167 2.77 9.85 5.12
CA ALA A 167 2.13 9.85 6.43
C ALA A 167 3.13 9.44 7.51
N THR A 168 3.06 10.09 8.67
CA THR A 168 3.97 9.84 9.80
C THR A 168 3.24 9.73 11.13
N THR A 169 3.88 9.07 12.09
CA THR A 169 3.46 9.04 13.50
C THR A 169 3.69 10.39 14.18
N SER A 170 3.27 10.51 15.43
CA SER A 170 3.69 11.63 16.27
C SER A 170 5.20 11.60 16.55
N PRO A 171 5.80 12.73 16.96
CA PRO A 171 7.17 12.76 17.46
C PRO A 171 7.40 11.97 18.76
N ARG A 172 6.34 11.46 19.40
CA ARG A 172 6.39 10.69 20.64
C ARG A 172 6.28 9.17 20.41
N ALA A 173 6.18 8.73 19.16
CA ALA A 173 6.27 7.33 18.84
C ALA A 173 7.67 6.79 19.14
N TRP A 174 7.78 5.49 19.42
CA TRP A 174 9.04 4.83 19.71
C TRP A 174 9.04 3.38 19.22
N ILE A 175 10.22 2.76 19.18
CA ILE A 175 10.40 1.36 18.82
C ILE A 175 11.31 0.71 19.84
N ASP A 176 10.93 -0.46 20.35
CA ASP A 176 11.75 -1.24 21.30
C ASP A 176 12.93 -1.92 20.57
N LEU A 177 13.94 -1.12 20.18
CA LEU A 177 15.10 -1.61 19.45
C LEU A 177 15.88 -2.66 20.25
N ARG A 178 15.87 -2.53 21.57
CA ARG A 178 16.62 -3.38 22.52
C ARG A 178 15.82 -4.58 23.01
N ARG A 179 14.54 -4.70 22.64
CA ARG A 179 13.61 -5.77 23.07
C ARG A 179 13.52 -5.92 24.59
N ASN A 180 13.67 -4.81 25.31
CA ASN A 180 13.65 -4.78 26.77
C ASN A 180 12.35 -4.16 27.31
N ARG A 181 11.46 -3.67 26.43
CA ARG A 181 10.21 -2.95 26.74
C ARG A 181 10.42 -1.69 27.57
N ILE A 182 11.61 -1.10 27.52
CA ILE A 182 11.96 0.12 28.22
C ILE A 182 12.22 1.18 27.17
N ARG A 183 11.33 2.17 27.10
CA ARG A 183 11.50 3.34 26.25
C ARG A 183 12.72 4.15 26.68
N SER A 184 13.56 4.50 25.71
CA SER A 184 14.60 5.52 25.86
C SER A 184 14.43 6.66 24.87
N ASP A 185 14.98 7.83 25.20
CA ASP A 185 14.81 9.04 24.38
C ASP A 185 15.46 8.90 22.99
N ASP A 186 16.52 8.10 22.86
CA ASP A 186 17.19 7.76 21.59
C ASP A 186 16.36 6.85 20.68
N GLU A 187 15.27 6.27 21.20
CA GLU A 187 14.34 5.40 20.47
C GLU A 187 13.03 6.12 20.13
N THR A 188 12.86 7.38 20.56
CA THR A 188 11.65 8.17 20.38
C THR A 188 11.79 9.17 19.24
N MET A 189 10.97 9.04 18.19
CA MET A 189 10.97 9.94 17.05
C MET A 189 9.67 9.83 16.24
N SER A 190 9.51 10.67 15.21
CA SER A 190 8.47 10.47 14.21
C SER A 190 8.93 9.43 13.17
N PHE A 191 8.10 8.43 12.91
CA PHE A 191 8.35 7.39 11.94
C PHE A 191 7.43 7.56 10.74
N THR A 192 7.93 7.25 9.54
CA THR A 192 7.07 7.15 8.36
C THR A 192 6.26 5.87 8.46
N VAL A 193 4.96 5.94 8.16
CA VAL A 193 4.05 4.78 8.13
C VAL A 193 3.48 4.53 6.74
N VAL A 194 3.59 5.53 5.85
CA VAL A 194 3.30 5.38 4.42
C VAL A 194 4.38 6.09 3.60
N CYS A 195 5.08 5.35 2.72
CA CYS A 195 5.92 5.95 1.66
C CYS A 195 5.15 5.86 0.33
N ALA A 196 5.32 6.87 -0.53
CA ALA A 196 4.84 6.87 -1.92
C ALA A 196 6.01 7.17 -2.87
N GLY A 197 5.91 6.72 -4.11
CA GLY A 197 6.88 7.04 -5.14
C GLY A 197 6.39 6.73 -6.54
N GLU A 198 7.13 7.18 -7.54
CA GLU A 198 6.82 6.98 -8.95
C GLU A 198 7.98 6.23 -9.61
N VAL A 199 7.65 5.31 -10.53
CA VAL A 199 8.60 4.50 -11.28
C VAL A 199 8.15 4.53 -12.74
N GLY A 200 8.83 5.33 -13.56
CA GLY A 200 8.42 5.56 -14.95
C GLY A 200 7.06 6.25 -15.02
N ARG A 201 6.07 5.58 -15.63
CA ARG A 201 4.69 6.12 -15.79
C ARG A 201 3.71 5.66 -14.71
N GLY A 202 4.13 4.71 -13.88
CA GLY A 202 3.36 4.19 -12.76
C GLY A 202 3.99 4.58 -11.44
N GLY A 203 3.48 4.01 -10.35
CA GLY A 203 3.96 4.35 -9.02
C GLY A 203 3.54 3.36 -7.97
N PHE A 204 4.02 3.58 -6.74
CA PHE A 204 3.77 2.71 -5.62
C PHE A 204 3.31 3.47 -4.38
N LEU A 205 2.57 2.77 -3.53
CA LEU A 205 2.29 3.13 -2.15
C LEU A 205 2.67 1.96 -1.26
N VAL A 206 3.42 2.22 -0.20
CA VAL A 206 3.78 1.23 0.82
C VAL A 206 3.19 1.65 2.14
N PHE A 207 2.31 0.83 2.70
CA PHE A 207 1.76 0.95 4.05
C PHE A 207 2.51 -0.02 4.97
N GLY A 208 2.95 0.48 6.12
CA GLY A 208 3.59 -0.37 7.14
C GLY A 208 2.65 -1.37 7.83
N ASP A 209 1.39 -1.47 7.40
CA ASP A 209 0.31 -2.21 8.04
C ASP A 209 -0.58 -2.87 6.97
N ASP A 210 -0.82 -4.18 7.10
CA ASP A 210 -1.72 -4.98 6.28
C ASP A 210 -3.14 -5.11 6.82
N ALA A 211 -3.36 -4.82 8.10
CA ALA A 211 -4.66 -4.86 8.73
C ALA A 211 -5.57 -3.69 8.30
N ILE A 212 -4.99 -2.57 7.86
CA ILE A 212 -5.71 -1.33 7.50
C ILE A 212 -6.94 -1.52 6.59
N PHE A 213 -6.92 -2.54 5.70
CA PHE A 213 -8.02 -2.85 4.79
C PHE A 213 -8.73 -4.19 5.05
N GLN A 214 -8.40 -4.90 6.14
CA GLN A 214 -9.14 -6.09 6.55
C GLN A 214 -10.56 -5.71 6.97
N ASN A 215 -11.53 -6.60 6.73
CA ASN A 215 -12.95 -6.34 6.94
C ASN A 215 -13.30 -5.74 8.32
N LYS A 216 -12.62 -6.19 9.39
CA LYS A 216 -12.79 -5.70 10.76
C LYS A 216 -12.41 -4.23 10.91
N PHE A 217 -11.40 -3.78 10.17
CA PHE A 217 -10.79 -2.46 10.27
C PHE A 217 -11.20 -1.52 9.14
N LEU A 218 -11.87 -2.04 8.10
CA LEU A 218 -12.39 -1.30 6.95
C LEU A 218 -13.69 -0.52 7.29
N THR A 219 -13.56 0.40 8.24
CA THR A 219 -14.64 1.25 8.74
C THR A 219 -14.27 2.73 8.61
N GLN A 220 -15.27 3.61 8.58
CA GLN A 220 -15.11 5.08 8.59
C GLN A 220 -13.99 5.56 7.64
N GLU A 221 -12.95 6.21 8.15
CA GLU A 221 -11.88 6.78 7.35
C GLU A 221 -11.01 5.73 6.65
N ASN A 222 -10.84 4.51 7.19
CA ASN A 222 -10.12 3.44 6.49
C ASN A 222 -10.89 2.98 5.25
N ARG A 223 -12.23 3.01 5.30
CA ARG A 223 -13.06 2.75 4.12
C ARG A 223 -12.87 3.84 3.05
N THR A 224 -12.93 5.11 3.44
CA THR A 224 -12.67 6.22 2.51
C THR A 224 -11.25 6.18 1.94
N LEU A 225 -10.25 5.83 2.75
CA LEU A 225 -8.89 5.59 2.29
C LEU A 225 -8.83 4.47 1.24
N GLY A 226 -9.56 3.37 1.45
CA GLY A 226 -9.67 2.28 0.46
C GLY A 226 -10.32 2.73 -0.85
N GLU A 227 -11.35 3.57 -0.80
CA GLU A 227 -12.03 4.15 -1.96
C GLU A 227 -11.09 5.11 -2.74
N ASN A 228 -10.33 5.93 -2.02
CA ASN A 228 -9.34 6.82 -2.63
C ASN A 228 -8.17 6.02 -3.22
N LEU A 229 -7.72 4.94 -2.55
CA LEU A 229 -6.71 4.03 -3.08
C LEU A 229 -7.19 3.37 -4.37
N ALA A 230 -8.44 2.88 -4.42
CA ALA A 230 -9.03 2.35 -5.64
C ALA A 230 -9.04 3.38 -6.77
N SER A 231 -9.35 4.64 -6.47
CA SER A 231 -9.33 5.73 -7.45
C SER A 231 -7.91 6.02 -7.95
N TRP A 232 -6.92 6.05 -7.06
CA TRP A 232 -5.51 6.25 -7.42
C TRP A 232 -4.98 5.12 -8.30
N LEU A 233 -5.28 3.85 -7.97
CA LEU A 233 -4.83 2.68 -8.72
C LEU A 233 -5.26 2.71 -10.20
N LYS A 234 -6.42 3.29 -10.52
CA LYS A 234 -6.89 3.41 -11.91
C LYS A 234 -6.08 4.36 -12.78
N THR A 235 -5.39 5.32 -12.17
CA THR A 235 -4.71 6.37 -12.94
C THR A 235 -3.48 5.86 -13.70
N GLY A 236 -2.99 4.65 -13.39
CA GLY A 236 -1.77 4.08 -13.96
C GLY A 236 -1.74 3.91 -15.49
N LYS A 237 -2.90 3.83 -16.14
CA LYS A 237 -2.98 3.74 -17.61
C LYS A 237 -3.78 4.85 -18.29
N THR A 238 -4.26 5.84 -17.54
CA THR A 238 -4.98 6.95 -18.16
C THR A 238 -3.94 7.82 -18.88
N PRO A 239 -3.99 7.96 -20.23
CA PRO A 239 -3.15 8.95 -20.88
C PRO A 239 -3.48 10.30 -20.24
N LEU A 240 -2.47 11.07 -19.84
CA LEU A 240 -2.68 12.49 -19.58
C LEU A 240 -3.29 13.05 -20.87
N GLU A 241 -4.60 13.34 -20.85
CA GLU A 241 -5.24 13.98 -21.98
C GLU A 241 -4.45 15.24 -22.29
N GLY A 242 -4.00 15.32 -23.55
CA GLY A 242 -3.10 16.36 -24.00
C GLY A 242 -3.63 17.71 -23.58
N THR A 243 -2.74 18.51 -22.98
CA THR A 243 -2.89 19.95 -22.95
C THR A 243 -3.07 20.42 -24.39
N GLY A 244 -4.33 20.56 -24.80
CA GLY A 244 -4.71 21.15 -26.06
C GLY A 244 -4.28 22.61 -26.04
N VAL A 245 -3.07 22.87 -26.50
CA VAL A 245 -2.68 24.20 -26.93
C VAL A 245 -3.32 24.37 -28.30
N SER A 246 -4.52 24.94 -28.29
CA SER A 246 -5.07 25.61 -29.47
C SER A 246 -4.60 27.06 -29.48
N ARG A 247 -4.03 27.42 -30.64
CA ARG A 247 -3.58 28.73 -31.13
C ARG A 247 -2.14 29.12 -30.82
#